data_AF-A0A140IMY0-F1
#
_entry.id   AF-A0A140IMY0-F1
#
_cell.length_a   1.000
_cell.length_b   1.000
_cell.length_c   1.000
_cell.angle_alpha   90.00
_cell.angle_beta   90.00
_cell.angle_gamma   90.00
#
_symmetry.space_group_name_H-M   'P 1'
#
loop_
_entity.id
_entity.type
_entity.pdbx_description
1 polymer ?
#
loop_
_entity_poly.entity_id
_entity_poly.type
_entity_poly.pdbx_seq_one_letter_code
_entity_poly.pdbx_strand_id
1 'polypeptide(L)'
;MLNEDCVIWLHLLCVLQKLKENLFQYLQFSTKSYKVWNYLHDIWYKNGKKVIPANEYLCKLLTPLSLAHWHMGDGGWTPSVKSYSFRNKFFWAAKNDVERLIAILNKKFELNCTLHSNNRIYIPVKSAVKFCQIVTPHMEPGMLYKVDKSITRPNLSSIVPSSS
;
A
#
# COMPACT_ATOMS: atom_id res chain seq x y z
N MET A 1 3.71 -24.76 12.19
CA MET A 1 4.54 -24.29 13.31
C MET A 1 5.38 -23.12 12.83
N LEU A 2 4.90 -21.89 13.04
CA LEU A 2 5.76 -20.71 13.00
C LEU A 2 6.19 -20.52 14.45
N ASN A 3 7.45 -20.79 14.73
CA ASN A 3 8.01 -20.73 16.07
C ASN A 3 8.11 -19.25 16.50
N GLU A 4 7.80 -18.97 17.76
CA GLU A 4 7.67 -17.62 18.33
C GLU A 4 8.99 -16.84 18.47
N ASP A 5 10.09 -17.33 17.91
CA ASP A 5 11.45 -16.76 18.08
C ASP A 5 11.95 -15.88 16.93
N CYS A 6 11.08 -15.48 16.00
CA CYS A 6 11.45 -14.47 14.99
C CYS A 6 11.32 -13.04 15.56
N VAL A 7 11.88 -12.78 16.73
CA VAL A 7 12.14 -11.40 17.19
C VAL A 7 13.32 -10.87 16.38
N ILE A 8 12.97 -10.33 15.21
CA ILE A 8 13.90 -9.59 14.35
C ILE A 8 14.42 -8.43 15.19
N TRP A 9 15.74 -8.38 15.42
CA TRP A 9 16.42 -7.13 15.78
C TRP A 9 16.22 -6.15 14.62
N LEU A 10 15.08 -5.45 14.64
CA LEU A 10 14.76 -4.35 13.74
C LEU A 10 15.54 -3.13 14.22
N HIS A 11 16.52 -2.68 13.44
CA HIS A 11 17.01 -1.32 13.58
C HIS A 11 15.94 -0.37 13.04
N LEU A 12 15.00 0.01 13.89
CA LEU A 12 14.08 1.11 13.65
C LEU A 12 14.85 2.42 13.87
N LEU A 13 15.02 3.19 12.81
CA LEU A 13 15.69 4.47 12.84
C LEU A 13 14.66 5.59 12.71
N CYS A 14 14.67 6.52 13.65
CA CYS A 14 14.05 7.83 13.45
C CYS A 14 15.01 8.68 12.62
N VAL A 15 14.56 9.13 11.45
CA VAL A 15 15.36 9.92 10.52
C VAL A 15 14.79 11.32 10.42
N LEU A 16 15.66 12.30 10.63
CA LEU A 16 15.37 13.71 10.38
C LEU A 16 15.95 14.11 9.03
N GLN A 17 15.12 14.62 8.14
CA GLN A 17 15.53 15.08 6.81
C GLN A 17 15.12 16.53 6.60
N LYS A 18 16.11 17.39 6.34
CA LYS A 18 15.87 18.78 5.94
C LYS A 18 15.69 18.83 4.42
N LEU A 19 14.52 19.30 3.96
CA LEU A 19 14.26 19.59 2.55
C LEU A 19 13.87 21.05 2.42
N LYS A 20 14.75 21.84 1.78
CA LYS A 20 14.68 23.31 1.77
C LYS A 20 14.65 23.86 3.21
N GLU A 21 13.61 24.62 3.56
CA GLU A 21 13.41 25.21 4.89
C GLU A 21 12.60 24.30 5.83
N ASN A 22 12.08 23.18 5.34
CA ASN A 22 11.23 22.29 6.12
C ASN A 22 12.00 21.10 6.68
N LEU A 23 11.74 20.77 7.95
CA LEU A 23 12.24 19.57 8.60
C LEU A 23 11.17 18.48 8.54
N PHE A 24 11.55 17.30 8.05
CA PHE A 24 10.70 16.13 7.98
C PHE A 24 11.23 15.04 8.91
N GLN A 25 10.31 14.38 9.60
CA GLN A 25 10.62 13.20 10.43
C GLN A 25 9.96 11.98 9.80
N TYR A 26 10.70 10.87 9.70
CA TYR A 26 10.14 9.59 9.30
C TYR A 26 10.82 8.44 10.01
N LEU A 27 10.09 7.33 10.13
CA LEU A 27 10.62 6.07 10.60
C LEU A 27 11.08 5.25 9.41
N GLN A 28 12.30 4.72 9.49
CA GLN A 28 12.84 3.79 8.51
C GLN A 28 13.30 2.53 9.21
N PHE A 29 13.05 1.40 8.58
CA PHE A 29 13.64 0.13 8.98
C PHE A 29 13.99 -0.69 7.75
N SER A 30 14.87 -1.67 7.94
CA SER A 30 15.20 -2.67 6.94
C SER A 30 15.20 -4.04 7.58
N THR A 31 14.83 -5.06 6.81
CA THR A 31 14.91 -6.45 7.23
C THR A 31 16.27 -7.04 6.84
N LYS A 32 16.70 -8.10 7.53
CA LYS A 32 17.83 -8.90 7.07
C LYS A 32 17.49 -9.57 5.73
N SER A 33 18.49 -9.69 4.87
CA SER A 33 18.36 -10.40 3.59
C SER A 33 18.26 -11.91 3.85
N TYR A 34 17.10 -12.50 3.56
CA TYR A 34 16.86 -13.94 3.68
C TYR A 34 16.45 -14.54 2.34
N LYS A 35 16.96 -15.74 2.04
CA LYS A 35 16.67 -16.47 0.79
C LYS A 35 15.18 -16.75 0.57
N VAL A 36 14.39 -16.81 1.64
CA VAL A 36 12.92 -17.00 1.55
C VAL A 36 12.24 -15.90 0.73
N TRP A 37 12.82 -14.69 0.68
CA TRP A 37 12.30 -13.57 -0.09
C TRP A 37 12.66 -13.62 -1.58
N ASN A 38 13.62 -14.47 -1.98
CA ASN A 38 14.05 -14.57 -3.38
C ASN A 38 12.88 -14.96 -4.29
N TYR A 39 12.00 -15.85 -3.83
CA TYR A 39 10.79 -16.20 -4.59
C TYR A 39 9.93 -14.97 -4.93
N LEU A 40 9.70 -14.06 -3.97
CA LEU A 40 8.97 -12.83 -4.24
C LEU A 40 9.78 -11.89 -5.13
N HIS A 41 11.09 -11.79 -4.91
CA HIS A 41 11.96 -10.98 -5.77
C HIS A 41 11.91 -11.45 -7.24
N ASP A 42 12.01 -12.75 -7.51
CA ASP A 42 12.02 -13.32 -8.86
C ASP A 42 10.69 -13.14 -9.61
N ILE A 43 9.59 -13.05 -8.87
CA ILE A 43 8.25 -12.76 -9.40
C ILE A 43 8.11 -11.27 -9.77
N TRP A 44 8.58 -10.38 -8.91
CA TRP A 44 8.35 -8.94 -9.03
C TRP A 44 9.49 -8.17 -9.69
N TYR A 45 10.65 -8.77 -9.92
CA TYR A 45 11.81 -8.14 -10.54
C TYR A 45 12.32 -8.96 -11.72
N LYS A 46 12.45 -8.32 -12.88
CA LYS A 46 13.06 -8.89 -14.09
C LYS A 46 14.17 -7.96 -14.56
N ASN A 47 15.37 -8.50 -14.78
CA ASN A 47 16.56 -7.73 -15.17
C ASN A 47 16.81 -6.51 -14.27
N GLY A 48 16.68 -6.69 -12.95
CA GLY A 48 16.87 -5.64 -11.94
C GLY A 48 15.79 -4.57 -11.89
N LYS A 49 14.75 -4.65 -12.72
CA LYS A 49 13.63 -3.70 -12.74
C LYS A 49 12.38 -4.33 -12.15
N LYS A 50 11.68 -3.57 -11.31
CA LYS A 50 10.37 -4.00 -10.78
C LYS A 50 9.36 -4.08 -11.93
N VAL A 51 8.57 -5.15 -11.96
CA VAL A 51 7.53 -5.40 -12.97
C VAL A 51 6.23 -5.82 -12.29
N ILE A 52 5.13 -5.77 -13.03
CA ILE A 52 3.85 -6.34 -12.58
C ILE A 52 3.82 -7.83 -13.03
N PRO A 53 3.77 -8.80 -12.08
CA PRO A 53 3.86 -10.23 -12.38
C PRO A 53 2.75 -10.73 -13.30
N ALA A 54 2.90 -11.94 -13.86
CA ALA A 54 1.84 -12.58 -14.64
C ALA A 54 0.53 -12.76 -13.84
N ASN A 55 -0.61 -12.81 -14.55
CA ASN A 55 -1.94 -12.82 -13.93
C ASN A 55 -2.15 -13.96 -12.94
N GLU A 56 -1.58 -15.14 -13.21
CA GLU A 56 -1.66 -16.32 -12.33
C GLU A 56 -1.06 -16.07 -10.93
N TYR A 57 0.03 -15.31 -10.86
CA TYR A 57 0.64 -14.92 -9.59
C TYR A 57 -0.12 -13.78 -8.94
N LEU A 58 -0.50 -12.75 -9.71
CA LEU A 58 -1.28 -11.62 -9.19
C LEU A 58 -2.60 -12.06 -8.58
N CYS A 59 -3.35 -12.95 -9.24
CA CYS A 59 -4.63 -13.45 -8.73
C CYS A 59 -4.48 -14.19 -7.39
N LYS A 60 -3.35 -14.89 -7.18
CA LYS A 60 -3.05 -15.59 -5.92
C LYS A 60 -2.61 -14.62 -4.82
N LEU A 61 -1.70 -13.69 -5.15
CA LEU A 61 -1.12 -12.76 -4.18
C LEU A 61 -2.07 -11.63 -3.79
N LEU A 62 -2.97 -11.20 -4.67
CA LEU A 62 -3.91 -10.11 -4.42
C LEU A 62 -5.11 -10.59 -3.60
N THR A 63 -4.91 -10.83 -2.31
CA THR A 63 -5.93 -11.15 -1.28
C THR A 63 -6.52 -9.88 -0.65
N PRO A 64 -7.64 -9.95 0.10
CA PRO A 64 -8.13 -8.82 0.91
C PRO A 64 -7.04 -8.17 1.78
N LEU A 65 -6.21 -8.98 2.45
CA LEU A 65 -5.08 -8.53 3.26
C LEU A 65 -4.05 -7.74 2.44
N SER A 66 -3.68 -8.23 1.25
CA SER A 66 -2.74 -7.53 0.39
C SER A 66 -3.32 -6.23 -0.17
N LEU A 67 -4.63 -6.19 -0.45
CA LEU A 67 -5.33 -5.00 -0.93
C LEU A 67 -5.39 -3.93 0.17
N ALA A 68 -5.58 -4.35 1.43
CA ALA A 68 -5.50 -3.47 2.59
C ALA A 68 -4.10 -2.87 2.75
N HIS A 69 -3.04 -3.68 2.68
CA HIS A 69 -1.65 -3.19 2.72
C HIS A 69 -1.35 -2.22 1.57
N TRP A 70 -1.81 -2.53 0.36
CA TRP A 70 -1.65 -1.65 -0.78
C TRP A 70 -2.37 -0.32 -0.57
N HIS A 71 -3.57 -0.32 0.02
CA HIS A 71 -4.31 0.89 0.36
C HIS A 71 -3.62 1.70 1.46
N MET A 72 -3.10 1.04 2.49
CA MET A 72 -2.34 1.68 3.56
C MET A 72 -1.10 2.39 3.01
N GLY A 73 -0.37 1.80 2.06
CA GLY A 73 0.76 2.44 1.39
C GLY A 73 0.34 3.55 0.43
N ASP A 74 -0.29 3.17 -0.68
CA ASP A 74 -0.46 4.04 -1.86
C ASP A 74 -1.89 4.56 -2.06
N GLY A 75 -2.83 4.06 -1.27
CA GLY A 75 -4.23 4.46 -1.30
C GLY A 75 -4.45 5.90 -0.84
N GLY A 76 -5.41 6.56 -1.47
CA GLY A 76 -5.91 7.88 -1.11
C GLY A 76 -7.41 8.01 -1.34
N TRP A 77 -8.01 8.93 -0.60
CA TRP A 77 -9.41 9.33 -0.72
C TRP A 77 -9.50 10.72 -1.35
N THR A 78 -10.43 10.91 -2.28
CA THR A 78 -10.72 12.21 -2.89
C THR A 78 -12.10 12.69 -2.42
N PRO A 79 -12.18 13.67 -1.50
CA PRO A 79 -13.44 14.12 -0.92
C PRO A 79 -14.47 14.65 -1.92
N SER A 80 -14.02 15.41 -2.93
CA SER A 80 -14.90 16.06 -3.91
C SER A 80 -15.77 15.08 -4.70
N VAL A 81 -15.27 13.86 -4.93
CA VAL A 81 -15.94 12.81 -5.72
C VAL A 81 -16.24 11.55 -4.91
N LYS A 82 -15.98 11.59 -3.60
CA LYS A 82 -16.20 10.49 -2.64
C LYS A 82 -15.68 9.14 -3.14
N SER A 83 -14.44 9.12 -3.62
CA SER A 83 -13.83 7.95 -4.27
C SER A 83 -12.45 7.64 -3.73
N TYR A 84 -12.03 6.39 -3.89
CA TYR A 84 -10.65 5.98 -3.60
C TYR A 84 -9.81 5.95 -4.87
N SER A 85 -8.51 6.12 -4.70
CA SER A 85 -7.55 5.89 -5.78
C SER A 85 -6.25 5.31 -5.25
N PHE A 86 -5.60 4.48 -6.07
CA PHE A 86 -4.22 4.10 -5.85
C PHE A 86 -3.34 5.08 -6.60
N ARG A 87 -2.48 5.78 -5.85
CA ARG A 87 -1.47 6.69 -6.39
C ARG A 87 -0.28 5.85 -6.81
N ASN A 88 -0.48 5.11 -7.89
CA ASN A 88 0.54 4.31 -8.53
C ASN A 88 1.68 5.22 -8.97
N LYS A 89 2.71 5.38 -8.15
CA LYS A 89 4.00 5.95 -8.59
C LYS A 89 4.82 4.89 -9.32
N PHE A 90 4.16 4.03 -10.11
CA PHE A 90 4.84 3.08 -10.96
C PHE A 90 5.40 3.85 -12.16
N PHE A 91 6.54 4.52 -11.98
CA PHE A 91 7.25 5.16 -13.09
C PHE A 91 7.69 4.13 -14.15
N TRP A 92 7.64 2.84 -13.82
CA TRP A 92 8.05 1.70 -14.65
C TRP A 92 6.90 0.81 -15.16
N ALA A 93 5.67 0.98 -14.68
CA ALA A 93 4.55 0.13 -15.15
C ALA A 93 4.00 0.67 -16.46
N ALA A 94 3.95 -0.19 -17.47
CA ALA A 94 3.26 0.13 -18.71
C ALA A 94 1.76 0.31 -18.44
N LYS A 95 1.06 1.08 -19.27
CA LYS A 95 -0.40 1.26 -19.17
C LYS A 95 -1.14 -0.08 -19.08
N ASN A 96 -0.70 -1.06 -19.87
CA ASN A 96 -1.24 -2.42 -19.91
C ASN A 96 -1.17 -3.13 -18.54
N ASP A 97 -0.17 -2.85 -17.71
CA ASP A 97 -0.06 -3.46 -16.39
C ASP A 97 -1.11 -2.93 -15.41
N VAL A 98 -1.42 -1.62 -15.51
CA VAL A 98 -2.48 -1.01 -14.69
C VAL A 98 -3.84 -1.52 -15.11
N GLU A 99 -4.08 -1.68 -16.41
CA GLU A 99 -5.31 -2.27 -16.94
C GLU A 99 -5.50 -3.72 -16.49
N ARG A 100 -4.42 -4.52 -16.44
CA ARG A 100 -4.45 -5.88 -15.87
C ARG A 100 -4.83 -5.88 -14.38
N LEU A 101 -4.26 -4.98 -13.58
CA LEU A 101 -4.63 -4.82 -12.17
C LEU A 101 -6.11 -4.45 -12.02
N ILE A 102 -6.60 -3.51 -12.83
CA ILE A 102 -8.02 -3.12 -12.85
C ILE A 102 -8.91 -4.32 -13.18
N ALA A 103 -8.57 -5.11 -14.19
CA ALA A 103 -9.34 -6.28 -14.59
C ALA A 103 -9.44 -7.31 -13.43
N ILE A 104 -8.33 -7.54 -12.71
CA ILE A 104 -8.34 -8.43 -11.54
C ILE A 104 -9.18 -7.84 -10.40
N LEU A 105 -9.06 -6.54 -10.12
CA LEU A 105 -9.86 -5.88 -9.08
C LEU A 105 -11.35 -5.97 -9.37
N ASN A 106 -11.74 -5.79 -10.64
CA ASN A 106 -13.13 -5.88 -11.07
C ASN A 106 -13.66 -7.30 -11.02
N LYS A 107 -12.86 -8.29 -11.45
CA LYS A 107 -13.29 -9.69 -11.46
C LYS A 107 -13.33 -10.32 -10.07
N LYS A 108 -12.31 -10.06 -9.23
CA LYS A 108 -12.13 -10.73 -7.94
C LYS A 108 -12.86 -10.06 -6.80
N PHE A 109 -12.97 -8.73 -6.83
CA PHE A 109 -13.53 -7.94 -5.73
C PHE A 109 -14.74 -7.12 -6.16
N GLU A 110 -15.12 -7.16 -7.43
CA GLU A 110 -16.28 -6.43 -7.98
C GLU A 110 -16.25 -4.93 -7.65
N LEU A 111 -15.07 -4.32 -7.74
CA LEU A 111 -14.84 -2.92 -7.36
C LEU A 111 -15.07 -1.91 -8.49
N ASN A 112 -15.48 -2.32 -9.69
CA ASN A 112 -15.77 -1.46 -10.85
C ASN A 112 -14.72 -0.33 -11.06
N CYS A 113 -13.46 -0.65 -10.81
CA CYS A 113 -12.32 0.22 -10.96
C CYS A 113 -12.15 0.67 -12.42
N THR A 114 -11.65 1.89 -12.60
CA THR A 114 -11.32 2.47 -13.90
C THR A 114 -9.92 3.05 -13.90
N LEU A 115 -9.35 3.23 -15.10
CA LEU A 115 -8.09 3.94 -15.28
C LEU A 115 -8.36 5.44 -15.32
N HIS A 116 -7.66 6.20 -14.47
CA HIS A 116 -7.71 7.65 -14.46
C HIS A 116 -6.39 8.24 -14.94
N SER A 117 -6.34 9.57 -15.09
CA SER A 117 -5.12 10.27 -15.51
C SER A 117 -3.93 9.93 -14.61
N ASN A 118 -2.73 9.93 -15.21
CA ASN A 118 -1.47 9.56 -14.56
C ASN A 118 -1.39 8.08 -14.09
N ASN A 119 -1.98 7.16 -14.84
CA ASN A 119 -1.92 5.70 -14.57
C ASN A 119 -2.45 5.32 -13.17
N ARG A 120 -3.42 6.09 -12.67
CA ARG A 120 -4.06 5.86 -11.37
C ARG A 120 -5.23 4.91 -11.51
N ILE A 121 -5.33 3.96 -10.59
CA ILE A 121 -6.52 3.12 -10.45
C ILE A 121 -7.52 3.91 -9.62
N TYR A 122 -8.69 4.15 -10.19
CA TYR A 122 -9.80 4.84 -9.57
C TYR A 122 -10.86 3.83 -9.13
N ILE A 123 -11.30 3.94 -7.89
CA ILE A 123 -12.41 3.15 -7.33
C ILE A 123 -13.60 4.09 -7.18
N PRO A 124 -14.66 3.95 -7.99
CA PRO A 124 -15.80 4.86 -7.96
C PRO A 124 -16.53 4.81 -6.62
N VAL A 125 -17.25 5.88 -6.30
CA VAL A 125 -18.10 5.98 -5.09
C VAL A 125 -19.05 4.78 -4.94
N LYS A 126 -19.58 4.26 -6.06
CA LYS A 126 -20.47 3.09 -6.09
C LYS A 126 -19.83 1.83 -5.50
N SER A 127 -18.51 1.71 -5.56
CA SER A 127 -17.75 0.58 -5.00
C SER A 127 -17.06 0.91 -3.68
N ALA A 128 -17.16 2.15 -3.20
CA ALA A 128 -16.43 2.61 -2.01
C ALA A 128 -16.83 1.84 -0.75
N VAL A 129 -18.13 1.55 -0.57
CA VAL A 129 -18.62 0.77 0.58
C VAL A 129 -18.07 -0.65 0.55
N LYS A 130 -18.16 -1.33 -0.59
CA LYS A 130 -17.61 -2.69 -0.77
C LYS A 130 -16.10 -2.71 -0.56
N PHE A 131 -15.40 -1.71 -1.10
CA PHE A 131 -13.97 -1.55 -0.88
C PHE A 131 -13.62 -1.47 0.61
N CYS A 132 -14.28 -0.58 1.37
CA CYS A 132 -14.07 -0.48 2.82
C CYS A 132 -14.35 -1.80 3.54
N GLN A 133 -15.45 -2.49 3.21
CA GLN A 133 -15.78 -3.80 3.81
C GLN A 133 -14.68 -4.85 3.60
N ILE A 134 -14.01 -4.83 2.44
CA ILE A 134 -12.92 -5.76 2.12
C ILE A 134 -11.64 -5.41 2.88
N VAL A 135 -11.28 -4.13 2.97
CA VAL A 135 -9.96 -3.73 3.49
C VAL A 135 -9.96 -3.47 4.99
N THR A 136 -11.01 -2.89 5.56
CA THR A 136 -11.06 -2.46 6.97
C THR A 136 -10.69 -3.57 7.97
N PRO A 137 -11.16 -4.83 7.82
CA PRO A 137 -10.81 -5.92 8.74
C PRO A 137 -9.31 -6.28 8.77
N HIS A 138 -8.53 -5.79 7.80
CA HIS A 138 -7.11 -6.11 7.63
C HIS A 138 -6.21 -4.87 7.76
N MET A 139 -6.78 -3.72 8.13
CA MET A 139 -6.03 -2.48 8.29
C MET A 139 -5.55 -2.29 9.72
N GLU A 140 -4.35 -1.73 9.85
CA GLU A 140 -3.81 -1.31 11.14
C GLU A 140 -4.66 -0.16 11.72
N PRO A 141 -5.02 -0.18 13.02
CA PRO A 141 -5.86 0.85 13.64
C PRO A 141 -5.41 2.29 13.39
N GLY A 142 -4.09 2.55 13.45
CA GLY A 142 -3.51 3.87 13.19
C GLY A 142 -3.67 4.37 11.75
N MET A 143 -4.10 3.52 10.82
CA MET A 143 -4.31 3.84 9.40
C MET A 143 -5.80 3.86 9.01
N LEU A 144 -6.72 3.55 9.93
CA LEU A 144 -8.16 3.52 9.65
C LEU A 144 -8.73 4.89 9.24
N TYR A 145 -8.08 6.01 9.61
CA TYR A 145 -8.43 7.36 9.13
C TYR A 145 -8.48 7.48 7.59
N LYS A 146 -7.81 6.56 6.87
CA LYS A 146 -7.87 6.50 5.41
C LYS A 146 -9.25 6.07 4.88
N VAL A 147 -9.96 5.20 5.60
CA VAL A 147 -11.27 4.63 5.20
C VAL A 147 -12.45 5.09 6.05
N ASP A 148 -12.21 5.53 7.29
CA ASP A 148 -13.19 6.09 8.20
C ASP A 148 -12.80 7.52 8.57
N LYS A 149 -13.69 8.48 8.32
CA LYS A 149 -13.44 9.92 8.57
C LYS A 149 -13.80 10.37 9.97
N SER A 150 -14.47 9.53 10.76
CA SER A 150 -14.66 9.78 12.19
C SER A 150 -13.36 9.61 12.98
N ILE A 151 -12.38 8.89 12.42
CA ILE A 151 -11.09 8.63 13.04
C ILE A 151 -10.10 9.74 12.69
N THR A 152 -9.59 10.41 13.72
CA THR A 152 -8.54 11.43 13.59
C THR A 152 -7.22 10.77 13.21
N ARG A 153 -6.47 11.40 12.30
CA ARG A 153 -5.12 10.95 11.98
C ARG A 153 -4.24 11.04 13.24
N PRO A 154 -3.48 9.99 13.60
CA PRO A 154 -2.57 10.05 14.73
C PRO A 154 -1.58 11.20 14.58
N ASN A 155 -1.39 11.98 15.64
CA ASN A 155 -0.37 13.02 15.67
C ASN A 155 1.00 12.36 15.93
N LEU A 156 1.97 12.54 15.04
CA LEU A 156 3.32 12.01 15.26
C LEU A 156 4.04 12.70 16.44
N SER A 157 3.71 13.96 16.74
CA SER A 157 4.36 14.71 17.81
C SER A 157 4.03 14.18 19.21
N SER A 158 2.99 13.36 19.35
CA SER A 158 2.65 12.71 20.62
C SER A 158 3.29 11.33 20.81
N ILE A 159 4.00 10.82 19.79
CA ILE A 159 4.56 9.45 19.77
C ILE A 159 6.08 9.47 19.91
N VAL A 160 6.74 10.55 19.52
CA VAL A 160 8.21 10.69 19.63
C VAL A 160 8.53 11.53 20.87
N PRO A 161 9.28 11.01 21.85
CA PRO A 161 9.79 11.82 22.96
C PRO A 161 10.57 13.01 22.40
N SER A 162 10.37 14.21 22.96
CA SER A 162 11.21 15.35 22.64
C SER A 162 12.66 14.96 22.87
N SER A 163 13.48 15.01 21.82
CA SER A 163 14.93 14.87 21.93
C SER A 163 15.46 16.04 22.76
N SER A 164 15.75 15.76 24.04
CA SER A 164 16.56 16.60 24.92
C SER A 164 18.04 16.41 24.62
#